data_AF-A0A9Q1EHN7-F1
#
_entry.id   AF-A0A9Q1EHN7-F1
#
_cell.length_a   1.000
_cell.length_b   1.000
_cell.length_c   1.000
_cell.angle_alpha   90.00
_cell.angle_beta   90.00
_cell.angle_gamma   90.00
#
_symmetry.space_group_name_H-M   'P 1'
#
loop_
_entity.id
_entity.type
_entity.pdbx_description
1 polymer ?
#
loop_
_entity_poly.entity_id
_entity_poly.type
_entity_poly.pdbx_seq_one_letter_code
_entity_poly.pdbx_strand_id
1 'polypeptide(L)'
;MERVLFLILQVVLWPRVPALFTVEVTKPSHQAEFEGNVTMECRFLPGGSEGGLSVFWRRIHPEPPMEVYRLEKGQEGLVFQDPYYKGRVWLMREELTNGRSVLQISDLRITDSGTYRCLVEMGGVDYKQTVLTVIAPYKSIHKSVKTSERGVELSCESQGYPQASVVWTDSTGWNITKESNVTMATTTDGLCHITSTVTVKSSNNTYTCTFVGEGLMDQSVLFHIPEEIPVKMTEKSSIFFFMFVLIGIITVCVGIVVYCKHKDCKKRIIARPRDCLLPENYAAACLSQETTIEVQTHEGEESGRVESLREVLRSRYAGLTSQSSECFCDKVLPRHLWNRDGLLLEATTLLPGAGESLLLEGEPKSGKTSVALALASAWAQNSEWDPFGVKSCQLVVLVTCEGATGDLFQEAMSQLDLDGELTVSALQEILTGPAEALLVLDGYTFGNTELDKSLGELLRARPACRVLVTALPGLCSDLRELFRTVLLLTQ
;
A
#
# COMPACT_ATOMS: atom_id res chain seq x y z
N MET A 1 51.51 64.24 34.15
CA MET A 1 51.27 62.99 34.92
C MET A 1 49.79 62.73 35.17
N GLU A 2 49.01 63.68 35.69
CA GLU A 2 47.61 63.46 36.11
C GLU A 2 46.70 62.77 35.07
N ARG A 3 46.73 63.19 33.79
CA ARG A 3 45.91 62.54 32.74
C ARG A 3 46.24 61.05 32.53
N VAL A 4 47.50 60.66 32.72
CA VAL A 4 47.94 59.26 32.63
C VAL A 4 47.45 58.48 33.85
N LEU A 5 47.53 59.09 35.04
CA LEU A 5 47.02 58.50 36.28
C LEU A 5 45.49 58.29 36.20
N PHE A 6 44.74 59.23 35.61
CA PHE A 6 43.29 59.13 35.45
C PHE A 6 42.89 58.01 34.48
N LEU A 7 43.62 57.83 33.37
CA LEU A 7 43.42 56.72 32.44
C LEU A 7 43.75 55.37 33.07
N ILE A 8 44.84 55.27 33.83
CA ILE A 8 45.19 54.05 34.58
C ILE A 8 44.10 53.75 35.62
N LEU A 9 43.61 54.76 36.33
CA LEU A 9 42.54 54.59 37.32
C LEU A 9 41.24 54.09 36.68
N GLN A 10 40.87 54.58 35.49
CA GLN A 10 39.71 54.07 34.74
C GLN A 10 39.89 52.62 34.26
N VAL A 11 41.09 52.22 33.84
CA VAL A 11 41.39 50.83 33.46
C VAL A 11 41.38 49.89 34.67
N VAL A 12 41.82 50.35 35.84
CA VAL A 12 41.81 49.56 37.10
C VAL A 12 40.42 49.52 37.76
N LEU A 13 39.62 50.57 37.61
CA LEU A 13 38.23 50.63 38.09
C LEU A 13 37.20 50.05 37.11
N TRP A 14 37.60 49.63 35.91
CA TRP A 14 36.68 48.92 35.03
C TRP A 14 36.23 47.63 35.72
N PRO A 15 34.91 47.37 35.82
CA PRO A 15 34.43 46.13 36.38
C PRO A 15 35.05 44.96 35.60
N ARG A 16 35.78 44.09 36.29
CA ARG A 16 36.10 42.77 35.74
C ARG A 16 34.78 42.03 35.62
N VAL A 17 34.15 42.14 34.46
CA VAL A 17 32.98 41.34 34.10
C VAL A 17 33.42 39.89 34.26
N PRO A 18 32.76 39.09 35.13
CA PRO A 18 33.09 37.68 35.25
C PRO A 18 32.90 37.04 33.87
N ALA A 19 33.88 36.25 33.43
CA ALA A 19 33.79 35.57 32.15
C ALA A 19 32.51 34.72 32.13
N LEU A 20 31.63 34.95 31.14
CA LEU A 20 30.41 34.16 31.00
C LEU A 20 30.80 32.70 30.73
N PHE A 21 30.13 31.76 31.40
CA PHE A 21 30.19 30.37 30.97
C PHE A 21 29.68 30.29 29.53
N THR A 22 30.47 29.66 28.66
CA THR A 22 30.21 29.59 27.22
C THR A 22 30.43 28.18 26.71
N VAL A 23 29.55 27.79 25.80
CA VAL A 23 29.63 26.57 25.00
C VAL A 23 29.97 26.96 23.57
N GLU A 24 30.86 26.21 22.94
CA GLU A 24 31.24 26.31 21.54
C GLU A 24 30.96 24.99 20.82
N VAL A 25 30.83 25.01 19.50
CA VAL A 25 30.76 23.80 18.65
C VAL A 25 31.96 23.79 17.71
N THR A 26 32.63 22.65 17.60
CA THR A 26 33.83 22.52 16.75
C THR A 26 33.50 22.53 15.27
N LYS A 27 32.30 22.03 14.92
CA LYS A 27 31.78 21.99 13.55
C LYS A 27 30.28 22.33 13.56
N PRO A 28 29.82 23.28 12.73
CA PRO A 28 28.40 23.68 12.69
C PRO A 28 27.51 22.73 11.88
N SER A 29 28.10 21.86 11.06
CA SER A 29 27.38 20.86 10.27
C SER A 29 28.17 19.55 10.06
N HIS A 30 27.47 18.44 10.10
CA HIS A 30 27.97 17.08 9.92
C HIS A 30 27.21 16.42 8.77
N GLN A 31 27.94 15.73 7.91
CA GLN A 31 27.38 14.84 6.89
C GLN A 31 27.90 13.44 7.19
N ALA A 32 27.03 12.44 7.16
CA ALA A 32 27.35 11.05 7.44
C ALA A 32 26.49 10.12 6.59
N GLU A 33 26.99 8.90 6.33
CA GLU A 33 26.23 7.91 5.56
C GLU A 33 25.19 7.17 6.43
N PHE A 34 24.07 6.79 5.82
CA PHE A 34 23.06 5.86 6.35
C PHE A 34 23.69 4.53 6.79
N GLU A 35 23.16 3.92 7.85
CA GLU A 35 23.74 2.79 8.61
C GLU A 35 25.13 3.07 9.22
N GLY A 36 25.73 4.23 8.95
CA GLY A 36 26.99 4.68 9.50
C GLY A 36 26.88 5.24 10.92
N ASN A 37 27.95 5.92 11.33
CA ASN A 37 28.07 6.57 12.63
C ASN A 37 28.45 8.05 12.45
N VAL A 38 28.06 8.90 13.41
CA VAL A 38 28.54 10.28 13.49
C VAL A 38 28.96 10.64 14.92
N THR A 39 29.95 11.51 15.02
CA THR A 39 30.39 12.12 16.27
C THR A 39 30.18 13.63 16.20
N MET A 40 29.50 14.20 17.20
CA MET A 40 29.24 15.63 17.37
C MET A 40 29.88 16.10 18.67
N GLU A 41 30.56 17.25 18.63
CA GLU A 41 31.32 17.78 19.76
C GLU A 41 30.94 19.23 20.07
N CYS A 42 30.66 19.49 21.34
CA CYS A 42 30.61 20.82 21.92
C CYS A 42 31.66 20.96 23.02
N ARG A 43 32.26 22.15 23.11
CA ARG A 43 33.31 22.49 24.07
C ARG A 43 32.78 23.49 25.08
N PHE A 44 33.28 23.43 26.30
CA PHE A 44 33.02 24.36 27.39
C PHE A 44 34.29 24.53 28.22
N LEU A 45 34.38 25.60 29.00
CA LEU A 45 35.51 25.80 29.90
C LEU A 45 35.49 24.75 31.02
N PRO A 46 36.54 23.91 31.20
CA PRO A 46 36.56 22.91 32.27
C PRO A 46 36.63 23.58 33.64
N GLY A 47 35.72 23.20 34.55
CA GLY A 47 35.60 23.84 35.87
C GLY A 47 34.94 22.97 36.95
N GLY A 48 35.76 22.50 37.90
CA GLY A 48 35.27 21.79 39.09
C GLY A 48 34.98 20.30 38.90
N SER A 49 34.47 19.66 39.95
CA SER A 49 34.22 18.21 40.00
C SER A 49 32.97 17.80 39.22
N GLU A 50 33.01 16.61 38.60
CA GLU A 50 31.94 16.04 37.75
C GLU A 50 30.53 16.03 38.38
N GLY A 51 30.44 15.93 39.72
CA GLY A 51 29.16 15.89 40.45
C GLY A 51 28.29 17.16 40.37
N GLY A 52 28.74 18.20 39.67
CA GLY A 52 27.96 19.42 39.38
C GLY A 52 27.66 19.65 37.89
N LEU A 53 28.11 18.77 36.99
CA LEU A 53 27.98 18.93 35.54
C LEU A 53 26.69 18.29 35.01
N SER A 54 25.87 19.06 34.28
CA SER A 54 24.77 18.54 33.48
C SER A 54 25.00 18.82 31.99
N VAL A 55 24.70 17.84 31.14
CA VAL A 55 24.88 17.88 29.68
C VAL A 55 23.64 17.30 29.02
N PHE A 56 23.01 18.08 28.14
CA PHE A 56 21.79 17.67 27.45
C PHE A 56 21.98 17.78 25.94
N TRP A 57 21.81 16.67 25.23
CA TRP A 57 21.73 16.62 23.79
C TRP A 57 20.29 16.39 23.35
N ARG A 58 19.77 17.30 22.51
CA ARG A 58 18.40 17.23 21.98
C ARG A 58 18.40 17.49 20.48
N ARG A 59 17.71 16.66 19.69
CA ARG A 59 17.40 16.98 18.29
C ARG A 59 16.21 17.94 18.32
N ILE A 60 16.44 19.23 18.12
CA ILE A 60 15.41 20.27 18.26
C ILE A 60 14.55 20.41 17.00
N HIS A 61 15.10 20.11 15.82
CA HIS A 61 14.41 20.15 14.53
C HIS A 61 14.77 18.89 13.71
N PRO A 62 13.85 18.33 12.90
CA PRO A 62 12.44 18.71 12.79
C PRO A 62 11.68 18.51 14.10
N GLU A 63 10.54 19.20 14.26
CA GLU A 63 9.68 19.06 15.43
C GLU A 63 8.88 17.74 15.37
N PRO A 64 8.48 17.15 16.52
CA PRO A 64 8.77 17.60 17.89
C PRO A 64 10.25 17.42 18.29
N PRO A 65 10.74 18.20 19.26
CA PRO A 65 12.09 18.05 19.78
C PRO A 65 12.23 16.73 20.56
N MET A 66 13.28 15.97 20.27
CA MET A 66 13.54 14.65 20.88
C MET A 66 14.76 14.71 21.82
N GLU A 67 14.70 13.99 22.94
CA GLU A 67 15.82 13.90 23.87
C GLU A 67 16.78 12.77 23.49
N VAL A 68 17.97 13.14 23.04
CA VAL A 68 18.96 12.23 22.45
C VAL A 68 19.83 11.62 23.54
N TYR A 69 20.25 12.44 24.51
CA TYR A 69 21.00 11.99 25.69
C TYR A 69 20.89 13.02 26.82
N ARG A 70 20.84 12.54 28.07
CA ARG A 70 20.84 13.35 29.29
C ARG A 70 21.88 12.87 30.31
N LEU A 71 22.74 13.79 30.71
CA LEU A 71 23.52 13.74 31.95
C LEU A 71 23.03 14.85 32.86
N GLU A 72 22.70 14.54 34.12
CA GLU A 72 22.25 15.53 35.10
C GLU A 72 23.06 15.35 36.40
N LYS A 73 23.81 16.38 36.79
CA LYS A 73 24.69 16.37 37.99
C LYS A 73 25.63 15.15 38.04
N GLY A 74 26.23 14.82 36.90
CA GLY A 74 27.13 13.67 36.74
C GLY A 74 26.46 12.28 36.67
N GLN A 75 25.13 12.20 36.75
CA GLN A 75 24.37 10.93 36.64
C GLN A 75 23.63 10.83 35.29
N GLU A 76 23.54 9.63 34.73
CA GLU A 76 22.87 9.42 33.44
C GLU A 76 21.36 9.30 33.58
N GLY A 77 20.64 10.15 32.85
CA GLY A 77 19.20 10.15 32.78
C GLY A 77 18.64 9.21 31.71
N LEU A 78 19.11 7.97 31.61
CA LEU A 78 18.72 7.03 30.53
C LEU A 78 17.20 6.75 30.46
N VAL A 79 16.46 7.02 31.54
CA VAL A 79 14.99 6.92 31.58
C VAL A 79 14.30 8.02 30.76
N PHE A 80 14.95 9.17 30.57
CA PHE A 80 14.43 10.33 29.84
C PHE A 80 14.85 10.36 28.36
N GLN A 81 15.77 9.46 27.95
CA GLN A 81 16.15 9.30 26.56
C GLN A 81 14.95 8.82 25.72
N ASP A 82 14.75 9.44 24.57
CA ASP A 82 13.70 9.05 23.64
C ASP A 82 13.94 7.60 23.12
N PRO A 83 12.90 6.73 23.11
CA PRO A 83 13.01 5.35 22.65
C PRO A 83 13.68 5.18 21.27
N TYR A 84 13.55 6.15 20.38
CA TYR A 84 14.13 6.14 19.04
C TYR A 84 15.67 6.24 19.01
N TYR A 85 16.29 6.79 20.07
CA TYR A 85 17.75 6.87 20.24
C TYR A 85 18.33 5.78 21.16
N LYS A 86 17.46 5.01 21.83
CA LYS A 86 17.87 4.01 22.83
C LYS A 86 18.76 2.94 22.22
N GLY A 87 19.93 2.73 22.81
CA GLY A 87 20.93 1.75 22.35
C GLY A 87 21.78 2.18 21.15
N ARG A 88 21.51 3.34 20.53
CA ARG A 88 22.28 3.89 19.40
C ARG A 88 23.23 5.03 19.77
N VAL A 89 23.07 5.60 20.97
CA VAL A 89 23.73 6.84 21.39
C VAL A 89 24.67 6.61 22.58
N TRP A 90 25.87 7.19 22.51
CA TRP A 90 26.89 7.15 23.56
C TRP A 90 27.48 8.54 23.78
N LEU A 91 27.73 8.93 25.04
CA LEU A 91 28.49 10.12 25.39
C LEU A 91 29.86 9.68 25.91
N MET A 92 30.95 10.19 25.35
CA MET A 92 32.31 9.90 25.83
C MET A 92 32.53 10.66 27.15
N ARG A 93 32.35 9.97 28.27
CA ARG A 93 32.31 10.59 29.60
C ARG A 93 33.68 11.05 30.08
N GLU A 94 34.71 10.34 29.65
CA GLU A 94 36.13 10.63 29.92
C GLU A 94 36.49 12.05 29.46
N GLU A 95 35.88 12.49 28.34
CA GLU A 95 36.14 13.77 27.70
C GLU A 95 35.49 14.97 28.38
N LEU A 96 34.50 14.75 29.25
CA LEU A 96 33.85 15.81 30.01
C LEU A 96 34.84 16.52 30.94
N THR A 97 35.83 15.79 31.47
CA THR A 97 36.92 16.34 32.28
C THR A 97 37.81 17.32 31.50
N ASN A 98 37.92 17.13 30.19
CA ASN A 98 38.66 17.99 29.26
C ASN A 98 37.83 19.19 28.76
N GLY A 99 36.62 19.39 29.29
CA GLY A 99 35.70 20.42 28.79
C GLY A 99 35.04 20.06 27.46
N ARG A 100 34.95 18.76 27.11
CA ARG A 100 34.41 18.29 25.83
C ARG A 100 33.21 17.36 26.05
N SER A 101 32.06 17.74 25.52
CA SER A 101 30.91 16.87 25.41
C SER A 101 30.88 16.28 24.00
N VAL A 102 31.27 15.01 23.88
CA VAL A 102 31.42 14.29 22.62
C VAL A 102 30.34 13.21 22.54
N LEU A 103 29.33 13.45 21.71
CA LEU A 103 28.22 12.54 21.47
C LEU A 103 28.48 11.71 20.21
N GLN A 104 28.34 10.40 20.31
CA GLN A 104 28.32 9.48 19.19
C GLN A 104 26.91 8.94 18.96
N ILE A 105 26.46 8.92 17.71
CA ILE A 105 25.25 8.24 17.26
C ILE A 105 25.67 7.18 16.23
N SER A 106 25.14 5.97 16.37
CA SER A 106 25.38 4.81 15.50
C SER A 106 24.10 4.29 14.89
N ASP A 107 24.18 3.41 13.88
CA ASP A 107 23.01 2.93 13.13
C ASP A 107 22.19 4.12 12.60
N LEU A 108 22.84 4.98 11.82
CA LEU A 108 22.26 6.25 11.36
C LEU A 108 21.11 6.04 10.38
N ARG A 109 19.99 6.69 10.67
CA ARG A 109 18.75 6.66 9.87
C ARG A 109 18.55 8.00 9.19
N ILE A 110 17.85 8.03 8.06
CA ILE A 110 17.56 9.29 7.34
C ILE A 110 16.87 10.32 8.26
N THR A 111 15.98 9.86 9.14
CA THR A 111 15.25 10.64 10.15
C THR A 111 16.09 11.15 11.33
N ASP A 112 17.35 10.72 11.47
CA ASP A 112 18.31 11.36 12.40
C ASP A 112 18.77 12.73 11.90
N SER A 113 18.59 13.03 10.60
CA SER A 113 18.87 14.35 10.04
C SER A 113 18.10 15.45 10.77
N GLY A 114 18.77 16.55 11.10
CA GLY A 114 18.16 17.61 11.89
C GLY A 114 19.15 18.53 12.60
N THR A 115 18.62 19.51 13.32
CA THR A 115 19.41 20.40 14.17
C THR A 115 19.50 19.83 15.58
N TYR A 116 20.71 19.57 16.04
CA TYR A 116 21.01 19.12 17.39
C TYR A 116 21.45 20.30 18.24
N ARG A 117 20.99 20.33 19.50
CA ARG A 117 21.39 21.31 20.51
C ARG A 117 22.14 20.59 21.62
N CYS A 118 23.37 21.01 21.86
CA CYS A 118 24.13 20.71 23.07
C CYS A 118 23.93 21.86 24.06
N LEU A 119 23.40 21.56 25.24
CA LEU A 119 23.29 22.47 26.38
C LEU A 119 24.15 21.94 27.52
N VAL A 120 24.97 22.79 28.12
CA VAL A 120 25.83 22.45 29.25
C VAL A 120 25.53 23.38 30.42
N GLU A 121 25.46 22.80 31.62
CA GLU A 121 25.27 23.50 32.89
C GLU A 121 26.40 23.14 33.86
N MET A 122 27.16 24.15 34.29
CA MET A 122 28.32 24.04 35.18
C MET A 122 28.57 25.38 35.88
N GLY A 123 27.77 25.73 36.89
CA GLY A 123 27.82 27.04 37.56
C GLY A 123 27.32 28.24 36.72
N GLY A 124 27.13 28.02 35.41
CA GLY A 124 26.38 28.83 34.47
C GLY A 124 25.79 27.93 33.38
N VAL A 125 24.99 28.47 32.47
CA VAL A 125 24.31 27.71 31.40
C VAL A 125 24.52 28.40 30.06
N ASP A 126 24.94 27.63 29.05
CA ASP A 126 24.94 28.05 27.65
C ASP A 126 24.64 26.83 26.75
N TYR A 127 24.28 27.09 25.50
CA TYR A 127 24.04 26.06 24.49
C TYR A 127 24.58 26.47 23.12
N LYS A 128 24.87 25.47 22.29
CA LYS A 128 25.11 25.65 20.85
C LYS A 128 24.38 24.60 20.04
N GLN A 129 24.31 24.84 18.74
CA GLN A 129 23.60 24.01 17.79
C GLN A 129 24.55 23.55 16.70
N THR A 130 24.33 22.34 16.19
CA THR A 130 25.00 21.77 15.02
C THR A 130 23.99 21.00 14.19
N VAL A 131 24.17 20.94 12.88
CA VAL A 131 23.25 20.27 11.95
C VAL A 131 23.81 18.92 11.55
N LEU A 132 22.99 17.87 11.56
CA LEU A 132 23.29 16.57 10.97
C LEU A 132 22.50 16.39 9.67
N THR A 133 23.18 15.98 8.61
CA THR A 133 22.59 15.56 7.34
C THR A 133 23.03 14.12 7.06
N VAL A 134 22.09 13.18 7.13
CA VAL A 134 22.34 11.78 6.76
C VAL A 134 22.09 11.63 5.27
N ILE A 135 23.03 11.01 4.56
CA ILE A 135 22.96 10.72 3.12
C ILE A 135 23.09 9.23 2.85
N ALA A 136 22.57 8.76 1.73
CA ALA A 136 22.75 7.40 1.24
C ALA A 136 23.13 7.46 -0.25
N PRO A 137 24.42 7.35 -0.61
CA PRO A 137 24.81 7.40 -2.02
C PRO A 137 24.29 6.18 -2.81
N TYR A 138 23.90 6.40 -4.07
CA TYR A 138 23.36 5.39 -5.00
C TYR A 138 24.42 4.38 -5.51
N LYS A 139 25.22 3.81 -4.60
CA LYS A 139 26.39 2.95 -4.90
C LYS A 139 25.98 1.61 -5.52
N SER A 140 24.84 1.05 -5.10
CA SER A 140 24.37 -0.28 -5.49
C SER A 140 23.36 -0.20 -6.65
N ILE A 141 23.88 -0.09 -7.88
CA ILE A 141 23.05 -0.05 -9.08
C ILE A 141 22.81 -1.46 -9.63
N HIS A 142 21.59 -1.96 -9.49
CA HIS A 142 21.12 -3.15 -10.21
C HIS A 142 20.83 -2.78 -11.68
N LYS A 143 21.21 -3.65 -12.62
CA LYS A 143 20.96 -3.45 -14.05
C LYS A 143 20.37 -4.69 -14.70
N SER A 144 19.40 -4.49 -15.59
CA SER A 144 18.83 -5.57 -16.40
C SER A 144 18.64 -5.14 -17.86
N VAL A 145 18.65 -6.14 -18.75
CA VAL A 145 18.50 -5.98 -20.20
C VAL A 145 17.45 -6.97 -20.66
N LYS A 146 16.42 -6.49 -21.37
CA LYS A 146 15.34 -7.32 -21.91
C LYS A 146 15.15 -7.03 -23.40
N THR A 147 14.90 -8.05 -24.20
CA THR A 147 14.50 -7.87 -25.60
C THR A 147 12.99 -7.80 -25.69
N SER A 148 12.48 -6.82 -26.45
CA SER A 148 11.08 -6.59 -26.75
C SER A 148 10.89 -6.49 -28.26
N GLU A 149 9.66 -6.66 -28.76
CA GLU A 149 9.34 -6.48 -30.19
C GLU A 149 9.66 -5.05 -30.69
N ARG A 150 9.73 -4.07 -29.77
CA ARG A 150 10.03 -2.67 -30.06
C ARG A 150 11.51 -2.28 -29.93
N GLY A 151 12.38 -3.18 -29.46
CA GLY A 151 13.81 -2.91 -29.25
C GLY A 151 14.40 -3.61 -28.03
N VAL A 152 15.54 -3.10 -27.54
CA VAL A 152 16.17 -3.55 -26.29
C VAL A 152 15.79 -2.58 -25.18
N GLU A 153 15.11 -3.10 -24.16
CA GLU A 153 14.80 -2.37 -22.93
C GLU A 153 15.98 -2.52 -21.95
N LEU A 154 16.57 -1.39 -21.58
CA LEU A 154 17.60 -1.28 -20.55
C LEU A 154 16.94 -0.75 -19.28
N SER A 155 17.25 -1.33 -18.12
CA SER A 155 16.75 -0.87 -16.82
C SER A 155 17.90 -0.73 -15.84
N CYS A 156 17.99 0.43 -15.17
CA CYS A 156 18.85 0.66 -14.00
C CYS A 156 17.98 0.96 -12.77
N GLU A 157 18.38 0.40 -11.64
CA GLU A 157 17.65 0.46 -10.39
C GLU A 157 18.64 0.68 -9.23
N SER A 158 18.38 1.65 -8.36
CA SER A 158 19.22 1.90 -7.19
C SER A 158 18.42 2.57 -6.07
N GLN A 159 18.94 2.47 -4.83
CA GLN A 159 18.41 3.14 -3.64
C GLN A 159 19.40 4.17 -3.12
N GLY A 160 18.91 5.29 -2.59
CA GLY A 160 19.74 6.37 -2.06
C GLY A 160 18.94 7.54 -1.50
N TYR A 161 19.64 8.53 -0.94
CA TYR A 161 19.08 9.74 -0.32
C TYR A 161 20.13 10.87 -0.29
N PRO A 162 19.79 12.15 -0.53
CA PRO A 162 18.48 12.65 -0.95
C PRO A 162 18.11 12.20 -2.38
N GLN A 163 16.91 12.56 -2.82
CA GLN A 163 16.41 12.29 -4.16
C GLN A 163 17.41 12.70 -5.26
N ALA A 164 17.83 11.73 -6.08
CA ALA A 164 18.60 11.97 -7.30
C ALA A 164 17.71 12.00 -8.56
N SER A 165 18.28 12.58 -9.62
CA SER A 165 17.81 12.44 -11.00
C SER A 165 18.58 11.33 -11.72
N VAL A 166 17.99 10.76 -12.78
CA VAL A 166 18.66 9.76 -13.63
C VAL A 166 18.95 10.35 -14.99
N VAL A 167 20.19 10.22 -15.45
CA VAL A 167 20.66 10.67 -16.77
C VAL A 167 21.12 9.47 -17.59
N TRP A 168 20.53 9.30 -18.77
CA TRP A 168 20.94 8.30 -19.74
C TRP A 168 21.78 8.93 -20.86
N THR A 169 22.90 8.29 -21.18
CA THR A 169 23.76 8.66 -22.31
C THR A 169 24.07 7.46 -23.19
N ASP A 170 24.26 7.71 -24.48
CA ASP A 170 24.74 6.69 -25.43
C ASP A 170 26.28 6.63 -25.52
N SER A 171 26.80 5.81 -26.44
CA SER A 171 28.24 5.63 -26.71
C SER A 171 28.95 6.89 -27.19
N THR A 172 28.22 7.90 -27.65
CA THR A 172 28.74 9.21 -28.08
C THR A 172 28.66 10.28 -26.98
N GLY A 173 28.02 9.96 -25.85
CA GLY A 173 27.70 10.90 -24.79
C GLY A 173 26.43 11.72 -25.03
N TRP A 174 25.63 11.36 -26.05
CA TRP A 174 24.36 12.04 -26.33
C TRP A 174 23.31 11.67 -25.27
N ASN A 175 22.59 12.67 -24.77
CA ASN A 175 21.60 12.52 -23.71
C ASN A 175 20.26 12.00 -24.26
N ILE A 176 19.87 10.81 -23.82
CA ILE A 176 18.62 10.10 -24.19
C ILE A 176 17.65 9.94 -23.00
N THR A 177 17.76 10.81 -21.99
CA THR A 177 16.89 10.75 -20.80
C THR A 177 15.42 11.02 -21.13
N LYS A 178 15.13 11.76 -22.20
CA LYS A 178 13.74 12.11 -22.59
C LYS A 178 12.94 10.90 -23.07
N GLU A 179 13.64 9.90 -23.58
CA GLU A 179 13.11 8.62 -24.06
C GLU A 179 13.00 7.58 -22.93
N SER A 180 13.48 7.90 -21.72
CA SER A 180 13.41 7.03 -20.55
C SER A 180 12.16 7.29 -19.71
N ASN A 181 11.59 6.22 -19.16
CA ASN A 181 10.61 6.29 -18.08
C ASN A 181 11.35 6.17 -16.74
N VAL A 182 10.96 6.96 -15.75
CA VAL A 182 11.50 6.91 -14.38
C VAL A 182 10.34 6.66 -13.43
N THR A 183 10.47 5.64 -12.59
CA THR A 183 9.58 5.37 -11.46
C THR A 183 10.35 5.55 -10.16
N MET A 184 9.67 6.12 -9.16
CA MET A 184 10.25 6.47 -7.87
C MET A 184 9.34 5.97 -6.76
N ALA A 185 9.94 5.37 -5.74
CA ALA A 185 9.28 4.92 -4.52
C ALA A 185 10.14 5.28 -3.31
N THR A 186 9.54 5.27 -2.12
CA THR A 186 10.26 5.46 -0.85
C THR A 186 10.28 4.14 -0.09
N THR A 187 11.44 3.72 0.40
CA THR A 187 11.56 2.51 1.23
C THR A 187 11.07 2.78 2.66
N THR A 188 10.84 1.72 3.42
CA THR A 188 10.49 1.78 4.85
C THR A 188 11.48 2.58 5.69
N ASP A 189 12.75 2.62 5.27
CA ASP A 189 13.86 3.27 5.97
C ASP A 189 14.09 4.72 5.51
N GLY A 190 13.23 5.23 4.63
CA GLY A 190 13.26 6.61 4.11
C GLY A 190 14.18 6.83 2.91
N LEU A 191 14.69 5.77 2.28
CA LEU A 191 15.50 5.87 1.06
C LEU A 191 14.62 6.05 -0.18
N CYS A 192 15.08 6.81 -1.15
CA CYS A 192 14.47 6.91 -2.47
C CYS A 192 14.94 5.74 -3.34
N HIS A 193 14.05 4.79 -3.61
CA HIS A 193 14.21 3.74 -4.62
C HIS A 193 13.83 4.30 -5.99
N ILE A 194 14.78 4.26 -6.93
CA ILE A 194 14.60 4.83 -8.27
C ILE A 194 14.89 3.73 -9.29
N THR A 195 13.92 3.46 -10.15
CA THR A 195 14.07 2.59 -11.31
C THR A 195 13.87 3.43 -12.57
N SER A 196 14.80 3.35 -13.52
CA SER A 196 14.66 3.99 -14.82
C SER A 196 14.82 2.98 -15.94
N THR A 197 13.96 3.09 -16.95
CA THR A 197 13.92 2.19 -18.11
C THR A 197 13.98 2.99 -19.40
N VAL A 198 14.79 2.56 -20.36
CA VAL A 198 14.87 3.17 -21.70
C VAL A 198 14.83 2.09 -22.77
N THR A 199 14.04 2.30 -23.82
CA THR A 199 14.00 1.39 -24.98
C THR A 199 14.89 1.93 -26.09
N VAL A 200 15.94 1.19 -26.42
CA VAL A 200 16.91 1.55 -27.46
C VAL A 200 16.85 0.57 -28.63
N LYS A 201 17.32 0.99 -29.81
CA LYS A 201 17.40 0.10 -30.98
C LYS A 201 18.53 -0.91 -30.77
N SER A 202 18.28 -2.17 -31.13
CA SER A 202 19.29 -3.25 -31.09
C SER A 202 20.41 -2.94 -32.09
N SER A 203 21.42 -2.25 -31.59
CA SER A 203 22.65 -1.85 -32.28
C SER A 203 23.79 -2.08 -31.31
N ASN A 204 24.97 -2.46 -31.81
CA ASN A 204 26.14 -2.80 -31.02
C ASN A 204 26.74 -1.51 -30.38
N ASN A 205 26.06 -1.01 -29.36
CA ASN A 205 26.28 0.27 -28.71
C ASN A 205 26.29 0.08 -27.19
N THR A 206 27.04 0.95 -26.51
CA THR A 206 27.03 1.06 -25.06
C THR A 206 26.13 2.19 -24.60
N TYR A 207 25.49 2.02 -23.44
CA TYR A 207 24.65 3.04 -22.83
C TYR A 207 25.01 3.18 -21.35
N THR A 208 24.97 4.39 -20.82
CA THR A 208 25.32 4.67 -19.42
C THR A 208 24.12 5.31 -18.71
N CYS A 209 23.68 4.68 -17.62
CA CYS A 209 22.74 5.27 -16.67
C CYS A 209 23.54 5.90 -15.52
N THR A 210 23.25 7.15 -15.17
CA THR A 210 23.93 7.91 -14.11
C THR A 210 22.93 8.51 -13.14
N PHE A 211 23.09 8.26 -11.85
CA PHE A 211 22.35 8.90 -10.77
C PHE A 211 23.08 10.18 -10.34
N VAL A 212 22.42 11.32 -10.49
CA VAL A 212 22.94 12.66 -10.23
C VAL A 212 22.08 13.33 -9.15
N GLY A 213 22.63 13.57 -7.97
CA GLY A 213 21.93 14.13 -6.81
C GLY A 213 22.71 15.25 -6.14
N GLU A 214 22.01 16.23 -5.56
CA GLU A 214 22.65 17.38 -4.93
C GLU A 214 23.48 16.96 -3.70
N GLY A 215 24.75 17.38 -3.66
CA GLY A 215 25.67 17.03 -2.57
C GLY A 215 26.14 15.56 -2.55
N LEU A 216 25.84 14.79 -3.60
CA LEU A 216 26.33 13.41 -3.80
C LEU A 216 27.39 13.36 -4.91
N MET A 217 28.18 12.29 -4.93
CA MET A 217 29.04 11.96 -6.10
C MET A 217 28.25 11.11 -7.09
N ASP A 218 28.24 11.51 -8.36
CA ASP A 218 27.55 10.80 -9.45
C ASP A 218 27.92 9.30 -9.48
N GLN A 219 26.90 8.44 -9.49
CA GLN A 219 27.07 6.99 -9.58
C GLN A 219 26.54 6.52 -10.93
N SER A 220 27.35 5.78 -11.70
CA SER A 220 26.99 5.37 -13.06
C SER A 220 27.21 3.88 -13.32
N VAL A 221 26.44 3.33 -14.26
CA VAL A 221 26.58 1.95 -14.71
C VAL A 221 26.51 1.84 -16.22
N LEU A 222 27.43 1.06 -16.80
CA LEU A 222 27.55 0.82 -18.23
C LEU A 222 26.78 -0.44 -18.66
N PHE A 223 26.02 -0.32 -19.74
CA PHE A 223 25.30 -1.39 -20.43
C PHE A 223 26.03 -1.73 -21.73
N HIS A 224 26.17 -3.03 -22.00
CA HIS A 224 26.65 -3.57 -23.27
C HIS A 224 25.54 -4.42 -23.87
N ILE A 225 25.12 -4.13 -25.10
CA ILE A 225 24.13 -4.94 -25.82
C ILE A 225 24.91 -6.03 -26.59
N PRO A 226 24.70 -7.34 -26.30
CA PRO A 226 25.36 -8.41 -27.04
C PRO A 226 24.86 -8.49 -28.48
N GLU A 227 25.76 -8.89 -29.38
CA GLU A 227 25.55 -8.87 -30.84
C GLU A 227 24.55 -9.95 -31.32
N GLU A 228 24.36 -11.00 -30.52
CA GLU A 228 23.37 -12.06 -30.76
C GLU A 228 22.40 -12.16 -29.58
N ILE A 229 21.15 -11.74 -29.80
CA ILE A 229 20.05 -12.08 -28.90
C ILE A 229 19.61 -13.52 -29.25
N PRO A 230 19.65 -14.48 -28.32
CA PRO A 230 19.15 -15.82 -28.59
C PRO A 230 17.65 -15.74 -28.82
N VAL A 231 17.24 -15.83 -30.08
CA VAL A 231 15.83 -15.91 -30.47
C VAL A 231 15.25 -17.14 -29.78
N LYS A 232 14.43 -16.93 -28.75
CA LYS A 232 13.61 -18.02 -28.19
C LYS A 232 12.67 -18.49 -29.30
N MET A 233 13.07 -19.54 -30.02
CA MET A 233 12.20 -20.23 -30.98
C MET A 233 10.91 -20.56 -30.24
N THR A 234 9.85 -19.85 -30.60
CA THR A 234 8.58 -19.99 -29.90
C THR A 234 8.06 -21.39 -30.16
N GLU A 235 7.68 -22.10 -29.10
CA GLU A 235 7.37 -23.54 -29.09
C GLU A 235 6.14 -23.96 -29.93
N LYS A 236 5.61 -23.03 -30.74
CA LYS A 236 4.49 -23.19 -31.65
C LYS A 236 4.78 -24.19 -32.79
N SER A 237 6.04 -24.38 -33.19
CA SER A 237 6.41 -25.31 -34.27
C SER A 237 6.09 -26.77 -33.94
N SER A 238 6.22 -27.19 -32.67
CA SER A 238 5.93 -28.56 -32.23
C SER A 238 4.42 -28.87 -32.33
N ILE A 239 3.58 -27.91 -31.96
CA ILE A 239 2.11 -28.04 -31.95
C ILE A 239 1.57 -28.31 -33.36
N PHE A 240 2.06 -27.60 -34.38
CA PHE A 240 1.64 -27.83 -35.77
C PHE A 240 1.95 -29.26 -36.23
N PHE A 241 3.11 -29.82 -35.87
CA PHE A 241 3.48 -31.18 -36.24
C PHE A 241 2.51 -32.23 -35.67
N PHE A 242 2.17 -32.12 -34.37
CA PHE A 242 1.20 -33.03 -33.74
C PHE A 242 -0.20 -32.91 -34.34
N MET A 243 -0.64 -31.70 -34.71
CA MET A 243 -1.94 -31.50 -35.38
C MET A 243 -1.99 -32.17 -36.75
N PHE A 244 -0.94 -32.06 -37.57
CA PHE A 244 -0.88 -32.76 -38.86
C PHE A 244 -0.87 -34.29 -38.71
N VAL A 245 -0.16 -34.82 -37.72
CA VAL A 245 -0.15 -36.27 -37.42
C VAL A 245 -1.55 -36.75 -37.00
N LEU A 246 -2.24 -36.01 -36.13
CA LEU A 246 -3.59 -36.35 -35.68
C LEU A 246 -4.61 -36.35 -36.84
N ILE A 247 -4.56 -35.33 -37.70
CA ILE A 247 -5.41 -35.27 -38.92
C ILE A 247 -5.10 -36.46 -39.84
N GLY A 248 -3.83 -36.80 -40.03
CA GLY A 248 -3.41 -37.98 -40.78
C GLY A 248 -4.04 -39.27 -40.25
N ILE A 249 -3.94 -39.51 -38.94
CA ILE A 249 -4.55 -40.68 -38.27
C ILE A 249 -6.07 -40.73 -38.50
N ILE A 250 -6.77 -39.59 -38.34
CA ILE A 250 -8.23 -39.51 -38.56
C ILE A 250 -8.59 -39.89 -39.99
N THR A 251 -7.87 -39.38 -41.01
CA THR A 251 -8.15 -39.73 -42.42
C THR A 251 -7.96 -41.21 -42.71
N VAL A 252 -6.93 -41.84 -42.14
CA VAL A 252 -6.69 -43.30 -42.26
C VAL A 252 -7.82 -44.10 -41.60
N CYS A 253 -8.22 -43.72 -40.38
CA CYS A 253 -9.34 -44.37 -39.67
C CYS A 253 -10.66 -44.29 -40.46
N VAL A 254 -10.98 -43.12 -41.03
CA VAL A 254 -12.18 -42.95 -41.89
C VAL A 254 -12.08 -43.83 -43.14
N GLY A 255 -10.91 -43.89 -43.79
CA GLY A 255 -10.68 -44.76 -44.95
C GLY A 255 -10.91 -46.24 -44.63
N ILE A 256 -10.44 -46.71 -43.46
CA ILE A 256 -10.65 -48.09 -42.98
C ILE A 256 -12.15 -48.36 -42.73
N VAL A 257 -12.88 -47.44 -42.09
CA VAL A 257 -14.32 -47.61 -41.83
C VAL A 257 -15.12 -47.68 -43.14
N VAL A 258 -14.81 -46.85 -44.13
CA VAL A 258 -15.43 -46.88 -45.46
C VAL A 258 -15.12 -48.21 -46.17
N TYR A 259 -13.86 -48.67 -46.13
CA TYR A 259 -13.46 -49.95 -46.71
C TYR A 259 -14.18 -51.14 -46.06
N CYS A 260 -14.31 -51.17 -44.73
CA CYS A 260 -15.07 -52.20 -44.01
C CYS A 260 -16.56 -52.20 -44.40
N LYS A 261 -17.22 -51.04 -44.44
CA LYS A 261 -18.62 -50.94 -44.89
C LYS A 261 -18.82 -51.39 -46.34
N HIS A 262 -17.84 -51.15 -47.22
CA HIS A 262 -17.88 -51.66 -48.60
C HIS A 262 -17.75 -53.19 -48.69
N LYS A 263 -17.07 -53.83 -47.73
CA LYS A 263 -16.89 -55.29 -47.67
C LYS A 263 -18.14 -56.00 -47.16
N ASP A 264 -18.85 -55.41 -46.19
CA ASP A 264 -20.09 -55.97 -45.63
C ASP A 264 -21.30 -55.86 -46.56
N CYS A 265 -21.25 -54.94 -47.54
CA CYS A 265 -22.32 -54.77 -48.53
C CYS A 265 -22.48 -55.93 -49.53
N LYS A 266 -21.67 -57.00 -49.41
CA LYS A 266 -21.72 -58.20 -50.27
C LYS A 266 -22.42 -59.42 -49.64
N LYS A 267 -23.04 -59.28 -48.45
CA LYS A 267 -23.83 -60.35 -47.78
C LYS A 267 -25.13 -59.85 -47.16
N ARG A 268 -26.25 -60.02 -47.88
CA ARG A 268 -27.64 -59.95 -47.35
C ARG A 268 -28.58 -60.81 -48.21
N ILE A 269 -29.21 -61.84 -47.66
CA ILE A 269 -30.61 -62.26 -47.93
C ILE A 269 -31.12 -63.02 -46.67
N ILE A 270 -32.45 -62.94 -46.42
CA ILE A 270 -33.26 -63.52 -45.32
C ILE A 270 -33.26 -62.60 -44.07
N ALA A 271 -34.37 -62.23 -43.42
CA ALA A 271 -35.81 -62.56 -43.60
C ALA A 271 -36.74 -61.31 -43.72
N ARG A 272 -37.97 -61.38 -43.17
CA ARG A 272 -39.12 -60.44 -43.19
C ARG A 272 -40.17 -60.93 -42.14
N PRO A 273 -41.31 -60.25 -41.86
CA PRO A 273 -41.58 -58.84 -41.53
C PRO A 273 -42.67 -58.68 -40.40
N ARG A 274 -43.34 -57.51 -40.32
CA ARG A 274 -44.54 -57.10 -39.50
C ARG A 274 -44.22 -56.46 -38.13
N ASP A 275 -44.88 -55.38 -37.69
CA ASP A 275 -45.93 -54.50 -38.30
C ASP A 275 -45.75 -53.02 -37.87
N CYS A 276 -46.56 -52.12 -38.43
CA CYS A 276 -46.45 -50.65 -38.37
C CYS A 276 -46.78 -50.00 -37.01
N LEU A 277 -46.21 -48.80 -36.74
CA LEU A 277 -46.94 -47.53 -36.48
C LEU A 277 -45.98 -46.30 -36.42
N LEU A 278 -46.56 -45.11 -36.63
CA LEU A 278 -45.95 -43.76 -36.67
C LEU A 278 -46.23 -42.99 -35.33
N PRO A 279 -45.85 -41.71 -35.15
CA PRO A 279 -44.53 -41.08 -35.29
C PRO A 279 -44.18 -40.19 -34.05
N GLU A 280 -43.29 -39.22 -34.26
CA GLU A 280 -42.80 -38.15 -33.39
C GLU A 280 -43.75 -37.37 -32.44
N ASN A 281 -43.12 -36.89 -31.34
CA ASN A 281 -43.13 -35.52 -30.79
C ASN A 281 -44.21 -34.99 -29.80
N TYR A 282 -43.67 -34.15 -28.89
CA TYR A 282 -44.26 -33.12 -28.02
C TYR A 282 -45.15 -33.46 -26.80
N ALA A 283 -44.54 -33.18 -25.63
CA ALA A 283 -45.00 -32.24 -24.59
C ALA A 283 -46.02 -32.64 -23.49
N ALA A 284 -45.78 -31.98 -22.35
CA ALA A 284 -46.70 -31.61 -21.26
C ALA A 284 -47.22 -32.67 -20.29
N ALA A 285 -47.06 -32.35 -18.99
CA ALA A 285 -47.99 -32.49 -17.85
C ALA A 285 -47.18 -32.74 -16.56
N CYS A 286 -47.48 -32.24 -15.36
CA CYS A 286 -48.35 -31.21 -14.75
C CYS A 286 -48.59 -31.67 -13.29
N LEU A 287 -49.20 -30.79 -12.47
CA LEU A 287 -49.70 -30.98 -11.08
C LEU A 287 -48.70 -30.56 -9.98
N SER A 288 -49.09 -29.82 -8.93
CA SER A 288 -50.40 -29.25 -8.53
C SER A 288 -50.15 -28.09 -7.54
N GLN A 289 -50.68 -26.87 -7.75
CA GLN A 289 -52.00 -26.33 -7.37
C GLN A 289 -52.05 -25.67 -5.97
N GLU A 290 -52.81 -24.58 -5.86
CA GLU A 290 -52.69 -23.52 -4.84
C GLU A 290 -53.28 -23.81 -3.45
N THR A 291 -52.93 -22.98 -2.46
CA THR A 291 -53.88 -22.55 -1.42
C THR A 291 -53.64 -21.08 -1.06
N THR A 292 -54.70 -20.26 -1.15
CA THR A 292 -54.72 -18.87 -0.65
C THR A 292 -55.26 -18.80 0.78
N ILE A 293 -54.63 -17.99 1.65
CA ILE A 293 -55.23 -17.51 2.92
C ILE A 293 -55.01 -15.99 3.03
N GLU A 294 -55.90 -15.34 3.79
CA GLU A 294 -56.28 -13.93 3.69
C GLU A 294 -55.31 -12.93 4.35
N VAL A 295 -55.46 -11.65 3.95
CA VAL A 295 -54.73 -10.50 4.48
C VAL A 295 -55.22 -10.11 5.88
N GLN A 296 -54.30 -9.93 6.83
CA GLN A 296 -54.45 -8.98 7.93
C GLN A 296 -53.18 -8.14 8.09
N THR A 297 -53.34 -6.82 7.99
CA THR A 297 -52.30 -5.83 8.21
C THR A 297 -51.95 -5.70 9.69
N HIS A 298 -50.68 -5.78 10.06
CA HIS A 298 -49.93 -4.78 10.87
C HIS A 298 -48.56 -5.34 11.28
N GLU A 299 -47.48 -4.60 10.93
CA GLU A 299 -46.19 -4.54 11.64
C GLU A 299 -45.63 -5.88 12.19
N GLY A 300 -45.07 -6.71 11.31
CA GLY A 300 -44.36 -7.93 11.74
C GLY A 300 -43.67 -8.74 10.63
N GLU A 301 -44.12 -8.63 9.37
CA GLU A 301 -43.66 -9.51 8.29
C GLU A 301 -42.25 -9.20 7.77
N GLU A 302 -41.83 -7.93 7.77
CA GLU A 302 -40.47 -7.52 7.34
C GLU A 302 -39.38 -8.08 8.25
N SER A 303 -39.60 -8.08 9.57
CA SER A 303 -38.63 -8.52 10.58
C SER A 303 -38.25 -10.00 10.40
N GLY A 304 -39.24 -10.87 10.10
CA GLY A 304 -38.99 -12.29 9.86
C GLY A 304 -38.17 -12.57 8.59
N ARG A 305 -38.38 -11.80 7.52
CA ARG A 305 -37.63 -11.95 6.26
C ARG A 305 -36.17 -11.52 6.40
N VAL A 306 -35.92 -10.43 7.15
CA VAL A 306 -34.56 -9.95 7.44
C VAL A 306 -33.79 -10.97 8.31
N GLU A 307 -34.45 -11.62 9.28
CA GLU A 307 -33.79 -12.66 10.09
C GLU A 307 -33.43 -13.92 9.27
N SER A 308 -34.33 -14.40 8.39
CA SER A 308 -34.03 -15.52 7.47
C SER A 308 -32.82 -15.20 6.58
N LEU A 309 -32.83 -14.04 5.92
CA LEU A 309 -31.73 -13.57 5.07
C LEU A 309 -30.42 -13.43 5.86
N ARG A 310 -30.48 -12.95 7.10
CA ARG A 310 -29.32 -12.85 7.99
C ARG A 310 -28.70 -14.22 8.28
N GLU A 311 -29.50 -15.25 8.57
CA GLU A 311 -28.97 -16.60 8.86
C GLU A 311 -28.24 -17.20 7.65
N VAL A 312 -28.81 -17.09 6.45
CA VAL A 312 -28.19 -17.54 5.20
C VAL A 312 -26.84 -16.84 4.96
N LEU A 313 -26.80 -15.51 5.13
CA LEU A 313 -25.58 -14.72 4.91
C LEU A 313 -24.51 -14.95 5.98
N ARG A 314 -24.89 -15.14 7.24
CA ARG A 314 -23.96 -15.53 8.30
C ARG A 314 -23.29 -16.87 7.99
N SER A 315 -24.07 -17.87 7.56
CA SER A 315 -23.54 -19.17 7.15
C SER A 315 -22.54 -19.04 6.00
N ARG A 316 -22.88 -18.25 4.97
CA ARG A 316 -22.02 -18.03 3.79
C ARG A 316 -20.71 -17.30 4.10
N TYR A 317 -20.77 -16.20 4.86
CA TYR A 317 -19.58 -15.38 5.12
C TYR A 317 -18.68 -15.91 6.25
N ALA A 318 -19.20 -16.76 7.15
CA ALA A 318 -18.37 -17.43 8.16
C ALA A 318 -17.25 -18.28 7.54
N GLY A 319 -17.48 -18.82 6.33
CA GLY A 319 -16.50 -19.61 5.58
C GLY A 319 -15.45 -18.80 4.81
N LEU A 320 -15.52 -17.46 4.79
CA LEU A 320 -14.57 -16.61 4.05
C LEU A 320 -13.17 -16.53 4.70
N THR A 321 -12.94 -17.20 5.84
CA THR A 321 -11.66 -17.23 6.55
C THR A 321 -11.02 -18.62 6.54
N SER A 322 -9.92 -18.77 5.79
CA SER A 322 -9.14 -20.02 5.74
C SER A 322 -7.86 -20.02 6.60
N GLN A 323 -7.55 -18.92 7.31
CA GLN A 323 -6.37 -18.83 8.20
C GLN A 323 -6.63 -18.01 9.48
N SER A 324 -6.69 -18.72 10.62
CA SER A 324 -6.41 -18.28 12.01
C SER A 324 -6.73 -16.83 12.44
N SER A 325 -7.79 -16.69 13.23
CA SER A 325 -8.44 -15.44 13.67
C SER A 325 -7.70 -14.55 14.69
N GLU A 326 -6.46 -14.85 15.09
CA GLU A 326 -5.65 -13.95 15.94
C GLU A 326 -4.57 -13.19 15.15
N CYS A 327 -4.24 -13.62 13.93
CA CYS A 327 -3.14 -13.04 13.14
C CYS A 327 -3.62 -12.07 12.04
N PHE A 328 -4.93 -11.85 11.94
CA PHE A 328 -5.55 -11.21 10.77
C PHE A 328 -5.61 -9.68 10.89
N CYS A 329 -6.01 -9.13 12.05
CA CYS A 329 -6.03 -7.67 12.27
C CYS A 329 -4.62 -7.07 12.14
N ASP A 330 -3.58 -7.72 12.67
CA ASP A 330 -2.17 -7.28 12.57
C ASP A 330 -1.55 -7.40 11.16
N LYS A 331 -2.21 -8.12 10.23
CA LYS A 331 -1.69 -8.38 8.87
C LYS A 331 -2.52 -7.79 7.73
N VAL A 332 -3.79 -7.45 7.97
CA VAL A 332 -4.74 -7.07 6.91
C VAL A 332 -5.25 -5.63 7.06
N LEU A 333 -5.24 -5.05 8.26
CA LEU A 333 -5.22 -3.60 8.37
C LEU A 333 -3.79 -3.14 8.04
N PRO A 334 -3.57 -2.33 6.99
CA PRO A 334 -2.27 -1.69 6.79
C PRO A 334 -1.94 -0.88 8.04
N ARG A 335 -0.66 -0.78 8.39
CA ARG A 335 -0.23 0.10 9.49
C ARG A 335 -0.60 1.57 9.27
N HIS A 336 -1.04 1.93 8.06
CA HIS A 336 -1.44 3.26 7.67
C HIS A 336 -2.70 3.28 6.78
N LEU A 337 -3.87 3.51 7.38
CA LEU A 337 -5.07 4.02 6.69
C LEU A 337 -4.97 5.54 6.63
N TRP A 338 -5.06 6.13 5.44
CA TRP A 338 -4.92 7.58 5.25
C TRP A 338 -6.24 8.22 4.79
N ASN A 339 -6.60 9.34 5.43
CA ASN A 339 -7.67 10.22 4.94
C ASN A 339 -7.17 11.14 3.81
N ARG A 340 -8.09 11.96 3.23
CA ARG A 340 -7.78 12.92 2.16
C ARG A 340 -6.70 13.95 2.51
N ASP A 341 -6.43 14.17 3.80
CA ASP A 341 -5.51 15.17 4.34
C ASP A 341 -4.20 14.54 4.87
N GLY A 342 -4.00 13.23 4.67
CA GLY A 342 -2.80 12.52 5.15
C GLY A 342 -2.80 12.20 6.65
N LEU A 343 -3.98 12.07 7.28
CA LEU A 343 -4.12 11.66 8.67
C LEU A 343 -4.30 10.13 8.80
N LEU A 344 -3.63 9.54 9.80
CA LEU A 344 -3.79 8.14 10.18
C LEU A 344 -5.17 7.88 10.78
N LEU A 345 -5.86 6.83 10.32
CA LEU A 345 -7.21 6.47 10.78
C LEU A 345 -7.28 5.09 11.47
N GLU A 346 -8.20 4.97 12.42
CA GLU A 346 -8.51 3.72 13.13
C GLU A 346 -9.42 2.79 12.31
N ALA A 347 -9.43 1.49 12.61
CA ALA A 347 -10.24 0.49 11.91
C ALA A 347 -11.76 0.77 11.97
N THR A 348 -12.23 1.43 13.03
CA THR A 348 -13.61 1.89 13.23
C THR A 348 -14.09 2.90 12.17
N THR A 349 -13.16 3.57 11.48
CA THR A 349 -13.48 4.54 10.41
C THR A 349 -13.85 3.89 9.07
N LEU A 350 -13.64 2.59 8.92
CA LEU A 350 -14.00 1.81 7.73
C LEU A 350 -15.50 1.44 7.68
N LEU A 351 -16.24 1.66 8.77
CA LEU A 351 -17.68 1.47 8.82
C LEU A 351 -18.38 2.84 8.68
N PRO A 352 -19.05 3.13 7.54
CA PRO A 352 -19.82 4.38 7.41
C PRO A 352 -20.94 4.48 8.45
N GLY A 353 -21.28 5.70 8.88
CA GLY A 353 -22.44 5.95 9.73
C GLY A 353 -23.77 5.55 9.06
N ALA A 354 -24.85 5.47 9.83
CA ALA A 354 -26.18 5.19 9.28
C ALA A 354 -26.57 6.24 8.22
N GLY A 355 -26.96 5.79 7.03
CA GLY A 355 -27.19 6.62 5.85
C GLY A 355 -25.97 7.36 5.29
N GLU A 356 -24.75 6.91 5.61
CA GLU A 356 -23.51 7.45 5.05
C GLU A 356 -22.91 6.52 3.99
N SER A 357 -22.19 7.13 3.05
CA SER A 357 -21.49 6.47 1.96
C SER A 357 -19.97 6.68 2.07
N LEU A 358 -19.23 5.59 2.01
CA LEU A 358 -17.77 5.53 2.06
C LEU A 358 -17.22 4.92 0.77
N LEU A 359 -16.39 5.67 0.05
CA LEU A 359 -15.59 5.15 -1.06
C LEU A 359 -14.17 4.84 -0.56
N LEU A 360 -13.72 3.63 -0.83
CA LEU A 360 -12.37 3.15 -0.54
C LEU A 360 -11.62 2.96 -1.86
N GLU A 361 -10.82 3.94 -2.25
CA GLU A 361 -10.00 3.90 -3.47
C GLU A 361 -8.61 3.31 -3.18
N GLY A 362 -7.98 2.69 -4.18
CA GLY A 362 -6.60 2.23 -4.05
C GLY A 362 -6.16 1.32 -5.20
N GLU A 363 -4.86 1.19 -5.39
CA GLU A 363 -4.30 0.37 -6.48
C GLU A 363 -4.59 -1.13 -6.32
N PRO A 364 -4.46 -1.94 -7.39
CA PRO A 364 -4.52 -3.40 -7.27
C PRO A 364 -3.60 -3.90 -6.15
N LYS A 365 -3.99 -4.97 -5.45
CA LYS A 365 -3.28 -5.52 -4.27
C LYS A 365 -3.17 -4.62 -3.03
N SER A 366 -3.73 -3.40 -2.98
CA SER A 366 -3.63 -2.58 -1.76
C SER A 366 -4.36 -3.16 -0.53
N GLY A 367 -5.25 -4.16 -0.70
CA GLY A 367 -5.94 -4.83 0.41
C GLY A 367 -7.42 -4.48 0.55
N LYS A 368 -7.97 -3.66 -0.35
CA LYS A 368 -9.41 -3.28 -0.37
C LYS A 368 -10.39 -4.45 -0.33
N THR A 369 -10.21 -5.44 -1.20
CA THR A 369 -10.99 -6.70 -1.18
C THR A 369 -10.83 -7.44 0.14
N SER A 370 -9.63 -7.41 0.73
CA SER A 370 -9.40 -7.99 2.05
C SER A 370 -10.17 -7.24 3.15
N VAL A 371 -10.34 -5.92 3.05
CA VAL A 371 -11.21 -5.13 3.94
C VAL A 371 -12.69 -5.45 3.75
N ALA A 372 -13.16 -5.54 2.50
CA ALA A 372 -14.56 -5.90 2.20
C ALA A 372 -14.92 -7.29 2.74
N LEU A 373 -14.06 -8.29 2.50
CA LEU A 373 -14.20 -9.65 3.03
C LEU A 373 -14.01 -9.70 4.57
N ALA A 374 -13.15 -8.86 5.14
CA ALA A 374 -12.98 -8.76 6.59
C ALA A 374 -14.27 -8.29 7.28
N LEU A 375 -14.93 -7.26 6.75
CA LEU A 375 -16.18 -6.73 7.31
C LEU A 375 -17.31 -7.77 7.25
N ALA A 376 -17.50 -8.42 6.09
CA ALA A 376 -18.52 -9.46 5.91
C ALA A 376 -18.28 -10.68 6.83
N SER A 377 -17.03 -11.16 6.93
CA SER A 377 -16.69 -12.30 7.78
C SER A 377 -16.71 -11.97 9.28
N ALA A 378 -16.25 -10.78 9.69
CA ALA A 378 -16.31 -10.33 11.08
C ALA A 378 -17.76 -10.20 11.56
N TRP A 379 -18.67 -9.69 10.72
CA TRP A 379 -20.10 -9.65 11.02
C TRP A 379 -20.68 -11.06 11.22
N ALA A 380 -20.29 -12.02 10.39
CA ALA A 380 -20.84 -13.37 10.38
C ALA A 380 -20.31 -14.30 11.49
N GLN A 381 -19.08 -14.11 11.96
CA GLN A 381 -18.52 -14.91 13.06
C GLN A 381 -19.30 -14.71 14.37
N ASN A 382 -19.58 -15.79 15.09
CA ASN A 382 -20.23 -15.70 16.40
C ASN A 382 -19.19 -15.42 17.52
N SER A 383 -18.62 -14.21 17.48
CA SER A 383 -17.55 -13.74 18.37
C SER A 383 -17.91 -12.37 18.97
N GLU A 384 -17.47 -12.14 20.23
CA GLU A 384 -17.54 -10.84 20.90
C GLU A 384 -16.47 -9.85 20.39
N TRP A 385 -15.51 -10.32 19.59
CA TRP A 385 -14.48 -9.48 18.97
C TRP A 385 -15.03 -8.74 17.74
N ASP A 386 -15.27 -7.44 17.88
CA ASP A 386 -15.73 -6.55 16.80
C ASP A 386 -14.86 -5.29 16.68
N PRO A 387 -13.70 -5.38 15.98
CA PRO A 387 -12.78 -4.25 15.81
C PRO A 387 -13.30 -3.18 14.82
N PHE A 388 -14.39 -3.46 14.09
CA PHE A 388 -14.95 -2.55 13.08
C PHE A 388 -16.28 -1.91 13.52
N GLY A 389 -16.89 -2.36 14.62
CA GLY A 389 -18.24 -1.96 15.03
C GLY A 389 -19.36 -2.57 14.19
N VAL A 390 -19.06 -3.59 13.37
CA VAL A 390 -19.98 -4.15 12.37
C VAL A 390 -21.11 -4.97 13.01
N LYS A 391 -21.00 -5.41 14.27
CA LYS A 391 -22.10 -6.06 15.02
C LYS A 391 -23.31 -5.16 15.25
N SER A 392 -23.14 -3.84 15.10
CA SER A 392 -24.27 -2.90 15.05
C SER A 392 -25.14 -3.04 13.80
N CYS A 393 -24.66 -3.72 12.75
CA CYS A 393 -25.44 -3.90 11.53
C CYS A 393 -26.37 -5.11 11.63
N GLN A 394 -27.67 -4.90 11.38
CA GLN A 394 -28.68 -5.95 11.34
C GLN A 394 -28.54 -6.86 10.11
N LEU A 395 -27.94 -6.36 9.03
CA LEU A 395 -27.72 -7.10 7.79
C LEU A 395 -26.42 -6.60 7.14
N VAL A 396 -25.62 -7.50 6.57
CA VAL A 396 -24.49 -7.15 5.70
C VAL A 396 -24.68 -7.85 4.37
N VAL A 397 -24.66 -7.10 3.26
CA VAL A 397 -24.75 -7.62 1.89
C VAL A 397 -23.44 -7.29 1.19
N LEU A 398 -22.68 -8.31 0.79
CA LEU A 398 -21.47 -8.19 0.01
C LEU A 398 -21.77 -8.55 -1.44
N VAL A 399 -21.45 -7.65 -2.38
CA VAL A 399 -21.62 -7.84 -3.82
C VAL A 399 -20.25 -7.64 -4.48
N THR A 400 -19.79 -8.60 -5.26
CA THR A 400 -18.57 -8.47 -6.07
C THR A 400 -18.93 -7.88 -7.43
N CYS A 401 -18.38 -6.72 -7.77
CA CYS A 401 -18.69 -6.00 -9.01
C CYS A 401 -17.77 -6.40 -10.20
N GLU A 402 -16.78 -7.28 -9.98
CA GLU A 402 -15.86 -7.71 -11.02
C GLU A 402 -16.59 -8.53 -12.11
N GLY A 403 -16.76 -7.92 -13.29
CA GLY A 403 -17.47 -8.54 -14.42
C GLY A 403 -18.99 -8.38 -14.41
N ALA A 404 -19.55 -7.58 -13.49
CA ALA A 404 -20.99 -7.32 -13.41
C ALA A 404 -21.54 -6.70 -14.71
N THR A 405 -22.67 -7.23 -15.21
CA THR A 405 -23.27 -6.79 -16.49
C THR A 405 -24.66 -6.18 -16.39
N GLY A 406 -25.32 -6.26 -15.24
CA GLY A 406 -26.67 -5.70 -15.00
C GLY A 406 -26.68 -4.54 -14.00
N ASP A 407 -27.88 -4.19 -13.52
CA ASP A 407 -28.05 -3.24 -12.42
C ASP A 407 -27.60 -3.83 -11.06
N LEU A 408 -27.35 -2.92 -10.11
CA LEU A 408 -26.84 -3.24 -8.78
C LEU A 408 -27.68 -4.27 -8.00
N PHE A 409 -29.01 -4.20 -8.09
CA PHE A 409 -29.89 -5.06 -7.31
C PHE A 409 -30.07 -6.43 -7.98
N GLN A 410 -30.01 -6.50 -9.30
CA GLN A 410 -29.96 -7.78 -10.05
C GLN A 410 -28.64 -8.51 -9.78
N GLU A 411 -27.51 -7.79 -9.83
CA GLU A 411 -26.19 -8.37 -9.53
C GLU A 411 -26.16 -8.91 -8.10
N ALA A 412 -26.62 -8.12 -7.12
CA ALA A 412 -26.77 -8.55 -5.73
C ALA A 412 -27.67 -9.80 -5.62
N MET A 413 -28.86 -9.80 -6.22
CA MET A 413 -29.77 -10.95 -6.20
C MET A 413 -29.16 -12.21 -6.84
N SER A 414 -28.42 -12.06 -7.95
CA SER A 414 -27.76 -13.18 -8.62
C SER A 414 -26.67 -13.83 -7.77
N GLN A 415 -25.96 -13.03 -6.97
CA GLN A 415 -24.92 -13.53 -6.06
C GLN A 415 -25.51 -14.04 -4.74
N LEU A 416 -26.70 -13.60 -4.35
CA LEU A 416 -27.40 -14.09 -3.16
C LEU A 416 -27.94 -15.52 -3.35
N ASP A 417 -28.35 -15.90 -4.57
CA ASP A 417 -28.81 -17.26 -4.95
C ASP A 417 -29.76 -17.87 -3.89
N LEU A 418 -30.91 -17.21 -3.72
CA LEU A 418 -31.98 -17.60 -2.82
C LEU A 418 -33.09 -18.24 -3.67
N ASP A 419 -33.50 -19.46 -3.33
CA ASP A 419 -34.51 -20.28 -4.04
C ASP A 419 -35.93 -19.67 -4.01
N GLY A 420 -36.11 -18.50 -4.64
CA GLY A 420 -37.40 -17.81 -4.79
C GLY A 420 -37.90 -17.03 -3.57
N GLU A 421 -37.19 -17.03 -2.42
CA GLU A 421 -37.66 -16.38 -1.19
C GLU A 421 -37.61 -14.84 -1.21
N LEU A 422 -36.78 -14.23 -2.06
CA LEU A 422 -36.56 -12.78 -2.09
C LEU A 422 -36.70 -12.23 -3.51
N THR A 423 -37.46 -11.15 -3.68
CA THR A 423 -37.53 -10.40 -4.95
C THR A 423 -36.56 -9.23 -4.94
N VAL A 424 -36.17 -8.78 -6.13
CA VAL A 424 -35.34 -7.58 -6.33
C VAL A 424 -35.93 -6.34 -5.63
N SER A 425 -37.26 -6.19 -5.67
CA SER A 425 -37.98 -5.11 -4.98
C SER A 425 -37.90 -5.24 -3.45
N ALA A 426 -38.00 -6.46 -2.90
CA ALA A 426 -37.88 -6.69 -1.46
C ALA A 426 -36.45 -6.43 -0.97
N LEU A 427 -35.42 -6.81 -1.74
CA LEU A 427 -34.03 -6.45 -1.43
C LEU A 427 -33.84 -4.93 -1.46
N GLN A 428 -34.43 -4.24 -2.45
CA GLN A 428 -34.39 -2.79 -2.54
C GLN A 428 -35.09 -2.13 -1.34
N GLU A 429 -36.26 -2.62 -0.90
CA GLU A 429 -36.96 -2.14 0.30
C GLU A 429 -36.14 -2.39 1.58
N ILE A 430 -35.51 -3.56 1.73
CA ILE A 430 -34.62 -3.85 2.88
C ILE A 430 -33.40 -2.93 2.92
N LEU A 431 -32.79 -2.63 1.76
CA LEU A 431 -31.62 -1.77 1.66
C LEU A 431 -31.96 -0.26 1.69
N THR A 432 -33.19 0.15 1.37
CA THR A 432 -33.61 1.57 1.40
C THR A 432 -34.45 1.94 2.62
N GLY A 433 -35.06 0.95 3.29
CA GLY A 433 -35.85 1.08 4.51
C GLY A 433 -35.02 1.27 5.79
N PRO A 434 -35.66 1.20 6.97
CA PRO A 434 -35.08 1.61 8.26
C PRO A 434 -34.12 0.58 8.89
N ALA A 435 -33.82 -0.53 8.21
CA ALA A 435 -32.91 -1.54 8.72
C ALA A 435 -31.48 -0.99 8.81
N GLU A 436 -30.75 -1.33 9.87
CA GLU A 436 -29.31 -1.02 10.00
C GLU A 436 -28.48 -1.95 9.10
N ALA A 437 -28.71 -1.87 7.79
CA ALA A 437 -28.02 -2.66 6.78
C ALA A 437 -26.70 -1.99 6.34
N LEU A 438 -25.70 -2.81 6.02
CA LEU A 438 -24.47 -2.41 5.36
C LEU A 438 -24.39 -3.09 3.99
N LEU A 439 -24.37 -2.29 2.93
CA LEU A 439 -24.08 -2.73 1.57
C LEU A 439 -22.59 -2.52 1.28
N VAL A 440 -21.88 -3.60 0.93
CA VAL A 440 -20.47 -3.59 0.55
C VAL A 440 -20.35 -3.99 -0.92
N LEU A 441 -19.87 -3.07 -1.75
CA LEU A 441 -19.58 -3.33 -3.16
C LEU A 441 -18.07 -3.46 -3.34
N ASP A 442 -17.58 -4.65 -3.65
CA ASP A 442 -16.15 -4.91 -3.84
C ASP A 442 -15.74 -4.95 -5.31
N GLY A 443 -14.64 -4.30 -5.66
CA GLY A 443 -14.10 -4.32 -7.03
C GLY A 443 -14.92 -3.51 -8.02
N TYR A 444 -15.58 -2.43 -7.58
CA TYR A 444 -16.38 -1.56 -8.45
C TYR A 444 -15.51 -0.85 -9.50
N THR A 445 -15.90 -1.01 -10.77
CA THR A 445 -15.24 -0.38 -11.92
C THR A 445 -16.23 0.52 -12.67
N PHE A 446 -15.90 1.80 -12.78
CA PHE A 446 -16.68 2.77 -13.56
C PHE A 446 -16.70 2.41 -15.06
N GLY A 447 -17.85 2.56 -15.72
CA GLY A 447 -18.05 2.28 -17.14
C GLY A 447 -19.17 1.28 -17.46
N ASN A 448 -19.78 0.64 -16.46
CA ASN A 448 -21.03 -0.11 -16.67
C ASN A 448 -22.21 0.87 -16.48
N THR A 449 -22.86 1.24 -17.59
CA THR A 449 -23.94 2.24 -17.59
C THR A 449 -25.16 1.90 -16.73
N GLU A 450 -25.42 0.62 -16.44
CA GLU A 450 -26.55 0.21 -15.59
C GLU A 450 -26.16 0.21 -14.10
N LEU A 451 -24.96 -0.29 -13.78
CA LEU A 451 -24.41 -0.29 -12.43
C LEU A 451 -24.10 1.14 -11.93
N ASP A 452 -23.47 1.96 -12.77
CA ASP A 452 -23.14 3.37 -12.47
C ASP A 452 -24.40 4.20 -12.22
N LYS A 453 -25.47 3.94 -12.99
CA LYS A 453 -26.76 4.60 -12.84
C LYS A 453 -27.48 4.16 -11.56
N SER A 454 -27.61 2.86 -11.32
CA SER A 454 -28.33 2.32 -10.16
C SER A 454 -27.63 2.66 -8.83
N LEU A 455 -26.29 2.60 -8.79
CA LEU A 455 -25.50 3.09 -7.65
C LEU A 455 -25.68 4.61 -7.46
N GLY A 456 -25.63 5.40 -8.53
CA GLY A 456 -25.84 6.84 -8.47
C GLY A 456 -27.26 7.22 -8.03
N GLU A 457 -28.28 6.45 -8.37
CA GLU A 457 -29.66 6.63 -7.88
C GLU A 457 -29.77 6.29 -6.40
N LEU A 458 -29.18 5.17 -5.96
CA LEU A 458 -29.11 4.78 -4.54
C LEU A 458 -28.42 5.86 -3.68
N LEU A 459 -27.24 6.32 -4.07
CA LEU A 459 -26.49 7.33 -3.31
C LEU A 459 -27.24 8.69 -3.24
N ARG A 460 -27.94 9.08 -4.31
CA ARG A 460 -28.77 10.31 -4.32
C ARG A 460 -30.04 10.18 -3.48
N ALA A 461 -30.61 8.98 -3.38
CA ALA A 461 -31.79 8.72 -2.55
C ALA A 461 -31.52 8.86 -1.04
N ARG A 462 -30.23 8.82 -0.61
CA ARG A 462 -29.81 8.86 0.80
C ARG A 462 -30.57 7.83 1.66
N PRO A 463 -30.43 6.52 1.34
CA PRO A 463 -31.04 5.44 2.11
C PRO A 463 -30.57 5.47 3.57
N ALA A 464 -31.27 4.79 4.48
CA ALA A 464 -30.78 4.62 5.84
C ALA A 464 -29.64 3.59 5.94
N CYS A 465 -29.44 2.75 4.92
CA CYS A 465 -28.32 1.81 4.90
C CYS A 465 -26.96 2.52 4.80
N ARG A 466 -25.95 1.83 5.34
CA ARG A 466 -24.54 2.18 5.26
C ARG A 466 -24.01 1.65 3.93
N VAL A 467 -23.29 2.44 3.14
CA VAL A 467 -22.77 2.00 1.84
C VAL A 467 -21.25 2.11 1.81
N LEU A 468 -20.55 0.99 1.63
CA LEU A 468 -19.12 0.91 1.39
C LEU A 468 -18.87 0.45 -0.05
N VAL A 469 -18.08 1.20 -0.81
CA VAL A 469 -17.67 0.82 -2.18
C VAL A 469 -16.15 0.78 -2.24
N THR A 470 -15.59 -0.34 -2.70
CA THR A 470 -14.15 -0.44 -3.02
C THR A 470 -13.94 -0.29 -4.52
N ALA A 471 -12.98 0.54 -4.92
CA ALA A 471 -12.74 0.84 -6.33
C ALA A 471 -11.26 1.09 -6.66
N LEU A 472 -10.94 1.02 -7.95
CA LEU A 472 -9.66 1.52 -8.46
C LEU A 472 -9.63 3.07 -8.43
N PRO A 473 -8.45 3.70 -8.29
CA PRO A 473 -8.36 5.15 -8.25
C PRO A 473 -8.74 5.75 -9.61
N GLY A 474 -9.51 6.84 -9.61
CA GLY A 474 -9.89 7.54 -10.84
C GLY A 474 -11.33 7.32 -11.29
N LEU A 475 -12.26 7.15 -10.33
CA LEU A 475 -13.70 7.31 -10.60
C LEU A 475 -13.99 8.67 -11.25
N CYS A 476 -15.04 8.71 -12.09
CA CYS A 476 -15.59 9.95 -12.61
C CYS A 476 -15.99 10.91 -11.48
N SER A 477 -15.72 12.21 -11.65
CA SER A 477 -16.01 13.28 -10.68
C SER A 477 -17.44 13.21 -10.15
N ASP A 478 -18.40 13.03 -11.05
CA ASP A 478 -19.83 13.19 -10.79
C ASP A 478 -20.40 12.09 -9.89
N LEU A 479 -19.79 10.90 -9.90
CA LEU A 479 -20.13 9.81 -8.99
C LEU A 479 -19.32 9.91 -7.68
N ARG A 480 -18.06 10.34 -7.77
CA ARG A 480 -17.17 10.53 -6.61
C ARG A 480 -17.69 11.59 -5.64
N GLU A 481 -18.35 12.63 -6.14
CA GLU A 481 -19.02 13.68 -5.33
C GLU A 481 -20.26 13.19 -4.55
N LEU A 482 -20.82 12.01 -4.90
CA LEU A 482 -21.95 11.43 -4.16
C LEU A 482 -21.53 10.65 -2.90
N PHE A 483 -20.23 10.44 -2.70
CA PHE A 483 -19.69 9.79 -1.50
C PHE A 483 -19.42 10.82 -0.40
N ARG A 484 -19.93 10.54 0.80
CA ARG A 484 -19.75 11.43 1.96
C ARG A 484 -18.32 11.38 2.50
N THR A 485 -17.71 10.20 2.46
CA THR A 485 -16.31 9.97 2.87
C THR A 485 -15.57 9.28 1.74
N VAL A 486 -14.35 9.74 1.44
CA VAL A 486 -13.45 9.09 0.48
C VAL A 486 -12.12 8.83 1.19
N LEU A 487 -11.73 7.55 1.26
CA LEU A 487 -10.47 7.09 1.83
C LEU A 487 -9.60 6.49 0.73
N LEU A 488 -8.29 6.66 0.85
CA LEU A 488 -7.34 6.18 -0.15
C LEU A 488 -6.34 5.24 0.52
N LEU A 489 -6.36 3.98 0.07
CA LEU A 489 -5.65 2.88 0.66
C LEU A 489 -4.49 2.50 -0.26
N THR A 490 -3.31 3.02 0.08
CA THR A 490 -2.02 2.74 -0.59
C THR A 490 -1.47 1.38 -0.17
N GLN A 491 -0.58 0.81 -1.00
CA GLN A 491 0.22 -0.37 -0.61
C GLN A 491 1.24 -0.01 0.48
#